data_AF-A0A914L440-F1
#
_entry.id   AF-A0A914L440-F1
#
_cell.length_a   1.000
_cell.length_b   1.000
_cell.length_c   1.000
_cell.angle_alpha   90.00
_cell.angle_beta   90.00
_cell.angle_gamma   90.00
#
_symmetry.space_group_name_H-M   'P 1'
#
loop_
_entity.id
_entity.type
_entity.pdbx_description
1 polymer ?
#
loop_
_entity_poly.entity_id
_entity_poly.type
_entity_poly.pdbx_seq_one_letter_code
_entity_poly.pdbx_strand_id
1 'polypeptide(L)'
;MSARSLFYTENDFEEPYDCVDYSLFYFEIKVKIEGGKFSCISIDLRNDNKEAISLRPLYGIIENEKREIFKIDDDFSWKDEDIFGCGLVYPPTEKDKKLPYIFYTKNGEQIGKAILLKENFDSYAPFVHLRCCSVEANFGNNLEIKPFCYDITKHFVIKEFYEDSDVD
;
A
#
# COMPACT_ATOMS: atom_id res chain seq x y z
N MET A 1 29.13 5.98 -2.89
CA MET A 1 28.38 5.20 -1.88
C MET A 1 26.90 5.47 -2.10
N SER A 2 26.08 4.45 -2.29
CA SER A 2 24.62 4.59 -2.28
C SER A 2 24.17 4.42 -0.83
N ALA A 3 23.63 5.47 -0.21
CA ALA A 3 22.93 5.32 1.06
C ALA A 3 21.63 4.53 0.82
N ARG A 4 21.30 3.61 1.73
CA ARG A 4 20.01 2.93 1.80
C ARG A 4 19.38 3.34 3.11
N SER A 5 18.12 3.74 3.08
CA SER A 5 17.36 4.14 4.26
C SER A 5 16.07 3.33 4.34
N LEU A 6 15.70 2.97 5.55
CA LEU A 6 14.53 2.16 5.90
C LEU A 6 13.69 2.97 6.87
N PHE A 7 12.39 3.09 6.61
CA PHE A 7 11.43 3.76 7.47
C PHE A 7 10.36 2.76 7.92
N TYR A 8 10.04 2.80 9.20
CA TYR A 8 9.03 1.97 9.86
C TYR A 8 8.08 2.89 10.61
N THR A 9 6.83 2.47 10.78
CA THR A 9 5.97 3.03 11.81
C THR A 9 6.44 2.54 13.18
N GLU A 10 6.23 3.35 14.22
CA GLU A 10 6.49 2.91 15.61
C GLU A 10 5.41 1.95 16.13
N ASN A 11 4.24 1.94 15.48
CA ASN A 11 3.09 1.13 15.84
C ASN A 11 2.63 0.28 14.65
N ASP A 12 2.21 -0.95 14.92
CA ASP A 12 1.53 -1.82 13.97
C ASP A 12 0.04 -1.48 13.93
N PHE A 13 -0.62 -1.75 12.82
CA PHE A 13 -2.08 -1.67 12.77
C PHE A 13 -2.65 -3.04 13.14
N GLU A 14 -3.29 -3.10 14.32
CA GLU A 14 -3.98 -4.30 14.81
C GLU A 14 -5.34 -4.46 14.13
N GLU A 15 -5.74 -5.69 13.84
CA GLU A 15 -7.09 -6.01 13.41
C GLU A 15 -8.13 -5.48 14.44
N PRO A 16 -9.18 -4.78 14.01
CA PRO A 16 -10.19 -4.26 14.92
C PRO A 16 -11.04 -5.37 15.54
N TYR A 17 -11.08 -5.41 16.88
CA TYR A 17 -11.93 -6.33 17.65
C TYR A 17 -13.41 -5.90 17.58
N ASP A 18 -14.32 -6.84 17.30
CA ASP A 18 -15.78 -6.65 17.23
C ASP A 18 -16.25 -5.51 16.29
N CYS A 19 -15.78 -5.51 15.04
CA CYS A 19 -16.21 -4.49 14.06
C CYS A 19 -17.44 -4.93 13.27
N VAL A 20 -18.52 -4.15 13.35
CA VAL A 20 -19.77 -4.37 12.58
C VAL A 20 -19.70 -3.85 11.13
N ASP A 21 -18.73 -2.98 10.85
CA ASP A 21 -18.52 -2.31 9.57
C ASP A 21 -17.11 -2.61 9.03
N TYR A 22 -16.85 -2.20 7.78
CA TYR A 22 -15.51 -2.28 7.21
C TYR A 22 -14.59 -1.27 7.89
N SER A 23 -13.36 -1.70 8.18
CA SER A 23 -12.32 -0.82 8.72
C SER A 23 -11.25 -0.55 7.68
N LEU A 24 -10.83 0.72 7.56
CA LEU A 24 -9.81 1.16 6.62
C LEU A 24 -8.61 1.71 7.40
N PHE A 25 -7.45 1.10 7.16
CA PHE A 25 -6.16 1.69 7.44
C PHE A 25 -5.57 2.26 6.14
N TYR A 26 -5.07 3.49 6.16
CA TYR A 26 -4.50 4.12 4.98
C TYR A 26 -3.32 5.03 5.35
N PHE A 27 -2.26 4.96 4.54
CA PHE A 27 -1.17 5.91 4.58
C PHE A 27 -0.76 6.30 3.17
N GLU A 28 -0.11 7.45 3.03
CA GLU A 28 0.49 7.87 1.79
C GLU A 28 1.89 8.43 1.99
N ILE A 29 2.68 8.38 0.93
CA ILE A 29 4.01 8.95 0.87
C ILE A 29 4.13 9.83 -0.36
N LYS A 30 4.70 11.01 -0.18
CA LYS A 30 5.10 11.87 -1.29
C LYS A 30 6.55 11.64 -1.61
N VAL A 31 6.85 11.30 -2.87
CA VAL A 31 8.19 10.97 -3.34
C VAL A 31 8.96 12.23 -3.69
N LYS A 32 10.24 12.26 -3.32
CA LYS A 32 11.22 13.19 -3.86
C LYS A 32 12.43 12.44 -4.40
N ILE A 33 12.72 12.61 -5.69
CA ILE A 33 13.82 11.94 -6.38
C ILE A 33 15.09 12.77 -6.20
N GLU A 34 16.11 12.18 -5.57
CA GLU A 34 17.36 12.87 -5.22
C GLU A 34 18.56 12.39 -6.05
N GLY A 35 18.41 11.31 -6.82
CA GLY A 35 19.46 10.76 -7.67
C GLY A 35 19.02 10.47 -9.11
N GLY A 36 19.97 9.93 -9.89
CA GLY A 36 19.78 9.60 -11.31
C GLY A 36 19.00 8.30 -11.54
N LYS A 37 19.24 7.65 -12.69
CA LYS A 37 18.48 6.51 -13.27
C LYS A 37 18.22 5.29 -12.35
N PHE A 38 18.82 5.22 -11.16
CA PHE A 38 18.70 4.09 -10.22
C PHE A 38 17.87 4.40 -8.96
N SER A 39 17.15 5.52 -8.97
CA SER A 39 16.16 5.86 -7.96
C SER A 39 15.09 4.76 -7.90
N CYS A 40 14.86 4.20 -6.71
CA CYS A 40 13.81 3.21 -6.51
C CYS A 40 13.13 3.37 -5.15
N ILE A 41 11.86 3.02 -5.15
CA ILE A 41 11.01 2.98 -3.98
C ILE A 41 10.22 1.67 -3.98
N SER A 42 9.99 1.10 -2.81
CA SER A 42 8.90 0.15 -2.59
C SER A 42 8.04 0.60 -1.42
N ILE A 43 6.74 0.35 -1.54
CA ILE A 43 5.73 0.67 -0.53
C ILE A 43 5.10 -0.66 -0.17
N ASP A 44 5.34 -1.07 1.06
CA ASP A 44 5.09 -2.41 1.49
C ASP A 44 4.18 -2.40 2.72
N LEU A 45 3.32 -3.41 2.84
CA LEU A 45 2.66 -3.79 4.08
C LEU A 45 3.20 -5.15 4.49
N ARG A 46 3.86 -5.21 5.65
CA ARG A 46 4.51 -6.42 6.16
C ARG A 46 3.69 -7.03 7.30
N ASN A 47 3.42 -8.32 7.23
CA ASN A 47 2.76 -9.07 8.31
C ASN A 47 3.74 -9.57 9.38
N ASP A 48 3.22 -10.20 10.42
CA ASP A 48 4.00 -10.77 11.54
C ASP A 48 5.02 -11.85 11.11
N ASN A 49 4.72 -12.56 10.01
CA ASN A 49 5.60 -13.56 9.41
C ASN A 49 6.74 -12.95 8.57
N LYS A 50 6.81 -11.62 8.50
CA LYS A 50 7.74 -10.84 7.66
C LYS A 50 7.52 -10.99 6.16
N GLU A 51 6.38 -11.54 5.75
CA GLU A 51 5.94 -11.51 4.36
C GLU A 51 5.38 -10.12 4.06
N ALA A 52 5.50 -9.68 2.81
CA ALA A 52 5.12 -8.33 2.44
C ALA A 52 4.35 -8.32 1.13
N ILE A 53 3.27 -7.54 1.09
CA ILE A 53 2.67 -7.10 -0.16
C ILE A 53 3.34 -5.78 -0.53
N SER A 54 3.88 -5.69 -1.74
CA SER A 54 4.80 -4.62 -2.15
C SER A 54 4.35 -3.97 -3.45
N LEU A 55 4.10 -2.67 -3.45
CA LEU A 55 4.06 -1.86 -4.66
C LEU A 55 5.49 -1.47 -5.05
N ARG A 56 5.87 -1.72 -6.32
CA ARG A 56 7.17 -1.35 -6.88
C ARG A 56 7.02 -0.43 -8.09
N PRO A 57 6.93 0.89 -7.89
CA PRO A 57 6.65 1.84 -8.97
C PRO A 57 7.68 1.84 -10.10
N LEU A 58 8.96 1.54 -9.79
CA LEU A 58 10.00 1.43 -10.83
C LEU A 58 9.70 0.39 -11.90
N TYR A 59 8.97 -0.67 -11.53
CA TYR A 59 8.64 -1.78 -12.43
C TYR A 59 7.16 -1.77 -12.86
N GLY A 60 6.34 -0.88 -12.29
CA GLY A 60 4.89 -0.88 -12.54
C GLY A 60 4.19 -2.16 -12.10
N ILE A 61 4.67 -2.78 -11.03
CA ILE A 61 4.15 -4.05 -10.52
C ILE A 61 3.73 -3.95 -9.05
N ILE A 62 2.88 -4.90 -8.68
CA ILE A 62 2.58 -5.25 -7.30
C ILE A 62 3.00 -6.70 -7.09
N GLU A 63 3.68 -6.99 -5.98
CA GLU A 63 4.08 -8.34 -5.57
C GLU A 63 3.34 -8.70 -4.29
N ASN A 64 2.68 -9.86 -4.22
CA ASN A 64 2.00 -10.30 -2.99
C ASN A 64 2.90 -11.14 -2.07
N GLU A 65 2.34 -11.61 -0.94
CA GLU A 65 3.01 -12.44 0.05
C GLU A 65 3.64 -13.74 -0.51
N LYS A 66 3.11 -14.27 -1.62
CA LYS A 66 3.62 -15.46 -2.32
C LYS A 66 4.62 -15.15 -3.43
N ARG A 67 4.99 -13.88 -3.59
CA ARG A 67 5.83 -13.40 -4.70
C ARG A 67 5.18 -13.53 -6.09
N GLU A 68 3.86 -13.60 -6.14
CA GLU A 68 3.13 -13.48 -7.40
C GLU A 68 3.19 -12.02 -7.85
N ILE A 69 3.46 -11.80 -9.13
CA ILE A 69 3.68 -10.48 -9.72
C ILE A 69 2.48 -10.09 -10.56
N PHE A 70 1.91 -8.93 -10.26
CA PHE A 70 0.78 -8.35 -10.98
C PHE A 70 1.20 -7.05 -11.64
N LYS A 71 0.99 -6.93 -12.95
CA LYS A 71 1.18 -5.66 -13.67
C LYS A 71 0.04 -4.69 -13.35
N ILE A 72 0.39 -3.43 -13.15
CA ILE A 72 -0.58 -2.37 -12.87
C ILE A 72 -1.23 -1.90 -14.18
N ASP A 73 -0.39 -1.43 -15.10
CA ASP A 73 -0.74 -0.97 -16.45
C ASP A 73 0.55 -1.02 -17.29
N ASP A 74 0.43 -1.24 -18.60
CA ASP A 74 1.55 -1.23 -19.55
C ASP A 74 2.22 0.16 -19.63
N ASP A 75 1.44 1.23 -19.41
CA ASP A 75 1.92 2.62 -19.45
C ASP A 75 2.24 3.19 -18.06
N PHE A 76 2.30 2.34 -17.03
CA PHE A 76 2.59 2.79 -15.68
C PHE A 76 3.94 3.50 -15.59
N SER A 77 3.92 4.71 -15.04
CA SER A 77 5.12 5.49 -14.77
C SER A 77 5.01 6.26 -13.47
N TRP A 78 6.15 6.48 -12.83
CA TRP A 78 6.29 7.32 -11.65
C TRP A 78 7.31 8.42 -11.89
N LYS A 79 7.10 9.56 -11.24
CA LYS A 79 7.94 10.76 -11.36
C LYS A 79 8.10 11.44 -10.01
N ASP A 80 8.97 12.44 -10.00
CA ASP A 80 9.18 13.30 -8.84
C ASP A 80 7.86 13.94 -8.38
N GLU A 81 7.71 14.07 -7.07
CA GLU A 81 6.53 14.61 -6.39
C GLU A 81 5.23 13.77 -6.49
N ASP A 82 5.25 12.60 -7.15
CA ASP A 82 4.12 11.68 -7.10
C ASP A 82 3.82 11.24 -5.66
N ILE A 83 2.53 11.15 -5.34
CA ILE A 83 2.03 10.67 -4.06
C ILE A 83 1.53 9.24 -4.25
N PHE A 84 2.05 8.30 -3.46
CA PHE A 84 1.56 6.93 -3.45
C PHE A 84 0.89 6.61 -2.14
N GLY A 85 -0.29 6.03 -2.21
CA GLY A 85 -1.02 5.54 -1.05
C GLY A 85 -1.12 4.03 -1.01
N CYS A 86 -1.29 3.51 0.20
CA CYS A 86 -1.54 2.11 0.47
C CYS A 86 -2.68 2.03 1.49
N GLY A 87 -3.75 1.31 1.12
CA GLY A 87 -4.90 1.08 1.96
C GLY A 87 -5.08 -0.40 2.26
N LEU A 88 -5.30 -0.72 3.52
CA LEU A 88 -5.66 -2.05 4.01
C LEU A 88 -7.10 -2.00 4.54
N VAL A 89 -7.94 -2.89 4.05
CA VAL A 89 -9.35 -2.96 4.42
C VAL A 89 -9.66 -4.28 5.10
N TYR A 90 -10.12 -4.20 6.34
CA TYR A 90 -10.66 -5.33 7.09
C TYR A 90 -12.18 -5.41 6.93
N PRO A 91 -12.74 -6.58 6.59
CA PRO A 91 -14.18 -6.78 6.59
C PRO A 91 -14.76 -6.86 8.01
N PRO A 92 -16.09 -6.71 8.17
CA PRO A 92 -16.76 -6.89 9.45
C PRO A 92 -16.53 -8.28 10.05
N THR A 93 -16.25 -8.34 11.36
CA THR A 93 -15.87 -9.55 12.10
C THR A 93 -16.97 -10.62 12.11
N GLU A 94 -18.24 -10.20 12.17
CA GLU A 94 -19.35 -11.11 12.51
C GLU A 94 -20.08 -11.75 11.31
N LYS A 95 -19.81 -11.34 10.06
CA LYS A 95 -20.78 -11.64 8.97
C LYS A 95 -20.33 -12.55 7.85
N ASP A 96 -19.07 -12.63 7.48
CA ASP A 96 -18.64 -13.49 6.39
C ASP A 96 -17.15 -13.78 6.57
N LYS A 97 -16.68 -14.98 6.19
CA LYS A 97 -15.24 -15.33 6.10
C LYS A 97 -14.53 -14.54 4.97
N LYS A 98 -14.78 -13.24 4.88
CA LYS A 98 -14.13 -12.34 3.94
C LYS A 98 -12.72 -12.13 4.44
N LEU A 99 -11.78 -12.19 3.52
CA LEU A 99 -10.39 -11.88 3.81
C LEU A 99 -10.18 -10.38 3.66
N PRO A 100 -9.24 -9.79 4.41
CA PRO A 100 -8.84 -8.41 4.18
C PRO A 100 -8.29 -8.24 2.76
N TYR A 101 -8.24 -6.99 2.31
CA TYR A 101 -7.64 -6.68 1.02
C TYR A 101 -6.81 -5.40 1.07
N ILE A 102 -5.85 -5.32 0.17
CA ILE A 102 -4.99 -4.15 -0.02
C ILE A 102 -5.31 -3.49 -1.36
N PHE A 103 -5.27 -2.16 -1.39
CA PHE A 103 -5.28 -1.39 -2.62
C PHE A 103 -4.21 -0.31 -2.58
N TYR A 104 -3.76 0.11 -3.76
CA TYR A 104 -2.78 1.18 -3.90
C TYR A 104 -3.39 2.37 -4.63
N THR A 105 -2.87 3.56 -4.33
CA THR A 105 -3.26 4.79 -5.02
C THR A 105 -2.03 5.51 -5.54
N LYS A 106 -2.23 6.31 -6.59
CA LYS A 106 -1.27 7.27 -7.12
C LYS A 106 -1.99 8.60 -7.31
N ASN A 107 -1.49 9.66 -6.68
CA ASN A 107 -2.04 11.02 -6.75
C ASN A 107 -3.56 11.05 -6.44
N GLY A 108 -3.99 10.26 -5.45
CA GLY A 108 -5.37 10.22 -4.99
C GLY A 108 -6.30 9.33 -5.83
N GLU A 109 -5.80 8.64 -6.85
CA GLU A 109 -6.57 7.71 -7.67
C GLU A 109 -6.08 6.27 -7.46
N GLN A 110 -6.99 5.30 -7.39
CA GLN A 110 -6.61 3.89 -7.28
C GLN A 110 -5.82 3.46 -8.53
N ILE A 111 -4.76 2.68 -8.32
CA ILE A 111 -3.98 2.06 -9.41
C ILE A 111 -4.13 0.54 -9.35
N GLY A 112 -4.29 -0.08 -10.53
CA GLY A 112 -4.52 -1.52 -10.65
C GLY A 112 -5.78 -1.99 -9.91
N LYS A 113 -5.84 -3.30 -9.68
CA LYS A 113 -6.90 -3.95 -8.89
C LYS A 113 -6.48 -4.09 -7.42
N ALA A 114 -7.44 -4.38 -6.54
CA ALA A 114 -7.12 -4.73 -5.17
C ALA A 114 -6.50 -6.14 -5.09
N ILE A 115 -5.74 -6.41 -4.03
CA ILE A 115 -5.21 -7.73 -3.72
C ILE A 115 -5.98 -8.27 -2.55
N LEU A 116 -6.73 -9.34 -2.78
CA LEU A 116 -7.33 -10.12 -1.70
C LEU A 116 -6.21 -10.88 -0.98
N LEU A 117 -6.12 -10.72 0.33
CA LEU A 117 -5.12 -11.40 1.14
C LEU A 117 -5.49 -12.88 1.24
N LYS A 118 -4.51 -13.79 1.15
CA LYS A 118 -4.78 -15.23 1.19
C LYS A 118 -4.96 -15.75 2.61
N GLU A 119 -4.47 -15.00 3.60
CA GLU A 119 -4.59 -15.26 5.03
C GLU A 119 -4.99 -13.97 5.76
N ASN A 120 -5.61 -14.11 6.94
CA ASN A 120 -5.86 -12.98 7.84
C ASN A 120 -4.75 -12.95 8.88
N PHE A 121 -3.97 -11.87 8.90
CA PHE A 121 -2.93 -11.66 9.90
C PHE A 121 -3.38 -10.62 10.91
N ASP A 122 -2.98 -10.83 12.17
CA ASP A 122 -3.34 -9.99 13.31
C ASP A 122 -2.82 -8.56 13.13
N SER A 123 -1.66 -8.40 12.49
CA SER A 123 -1.04 -7.10 12.28
C SER A 123 -0.40 -6.93 10.90
N TYR A 124 -0.44 -5.69 10.41
CA TYR A 124 0.39 -5.23 9.31
C TYR A 124 1.11 -3.92 9.65
N ALA A 125 2.39 -3.87 9.29
CA ALA A 125 3.25 -2.71 9.46
C ALA A 125 3.56 -2.06 8.10
N PRO A 126 3.31 -0.75 7.93
CA PRO A 126 3.83 0.00 6.80
C PRO A 126 5.36 -0.04 6.76
N PHE A 127 5.90 -0.33 5.60
CA PHE A 127 7.32 -0.40 5.37
C PHE A 127 7.68 0.25 4.04
N VAL A 128 8.65 1.17 4.06
CA VAL A 128 9.07 1.89 2.85
C VAL A 128 10.57 1.71 2.66
N HIS A 129 10.96 1.14 1.50
CA HIS A 129 12.36 0.99 1.12
C HIS A 129 12.74 2.05 0.09
N LEU A 130 13.83 2.78 0.35
CA LEU A 130 14.28 3.87 -0.51
C LEU A 130 15.72 3.67 -1.00
N ARG A 131 15.93 4.03 -2.26
CA ARG A 131 17.25 4.21 -2.85
C ARG A 131 17.26 5.46 -3.72
N CYS A 132 18.18 6.39 -3.43
CA CYS A 132 18.31 7.66 -4.18
C CYS A 132 17.01 8.50 -4.22
N CYS A 133 16.16 8.34 -3.21
CA CYS A 133 14.91 9.08 -3.02
C CYS A 133 14.77 9.43 -1.53
N SER A 134 14.06 10.52 -1.26
CA SER A 134 13.48 10.81 0.05
C SER A 134 11.95 10.78 -0.06
N VAL A 135 11.29 10.67 1.08
CA VAL A 135 9.82 10.67 1.14
C VAL A 135 9.33 11.55 2.26
N GLU A 136 8.17 12.13 2.06
CA GLU A 136 7.37 12.73 3.11
C GLU A 136 6.16 11.83 3.39
N ALA A 137 6.13 11.16 4.53
CA ALA A 137 5.03 10.28 4.89
C ALA A 137 3.85 11.04 5.52
N ASN A 138 2.64 10.55 5.27
CA ASN A 138 1.42 10.96 5.92
C ASN A 138 0.67 9.71 6.39
N PHE A 139 0.64 9.50 7.70
CA PHE A 139 -0.10 8.40 8.35
C PHE A 139 -1.48 8.85 8.86
N GLY A 140 -1.94 10.05 8.51
CA GLY A 140 -3.25 10.56 8.92
C GLY A 140 -3.31 11.19 10.32
N ASN A 141 -2.16 11.44 10.96
CA ASN A 141 -2.10 12.02 12.30
C ASN A 141 -2.71 13.43 12.41
N ASN A 142 -2.77 14.18 11.29
CA ASN A 142 -3.39 15.51 11.24
C ASN A 142 -3.97 15.80 9.84
N LEU A 143 -5.21 15.37 9.61
CA LEU A 143 -5.90 15.54 8.34
C LEU A 143 -6.39 16.98 8.07
N GLU A 144 -6.47 17.84 9.09
CA GLU A 144 -6.87 19.23 8.91
C GLU A 144 -5.75 20.05 8.24
N ILE A 145 -4.50 19.84 8.68
CA ILE A 145 -3.33 20.56 8.15
C ILE A 145 -2.74 19.82 6.94
N LYS A 146 -2.74 18.49 6.98
CA LYS A 146 -2.15 17.64 5.95
C LYS A 146 -3.15 16.56 5.52
N PRO A 147 -4.20 16.94 4.77
CA PRO A 147 -5.17 15.98 4.26
C PRO A 147 -4.49 14.97 3.35
N PHE A 148 -5.07 13.77 3.26
CA PHE A 148 -4.67 12.81 2.25
C PHE A 148 -4.99 13.35 0.85
N CYS A 149 -4.17 12.96 -0.13
CA CYS A 149 -4.48 13.17 -1.54
C CYS A 149 -5.67 12.30 -1.97
N TYR A 150 -5.77 11.08 -1.41
CA TYR A 150 -6.92 10.20 -1.58
C TYR A 150 -8.08 10.61 -0.67
N ASP A 151 -9.28 10.73 -1.24
CA ASP A 151 -10.50 11.04 -0.50
C ASP A 151 -11.09 9.79 0.17
N ILE A 152 -10.63 9.50 1.38
CA ILE A 152 -11.09 8.35 2.18
C ILE A 152 -12.61 8.38 2.44
N THR A 153 -13.26 9.55 2.41
CA THR A 153 -14.72 9.67 2.64
C THR A 153 -15.53 9.13 1.46
N LYS A 154 -14.91 9.04 0.30
CA LYS A 154 -15.48 8.44 -0.93
C LYS A 154 -15.02 7.00 -1.15
N HIS A 155 -14.29 6.41 -0.20
CA HIS A 155 -13.90 5.01 -0.31
C HIS A 155 -15.14 4.12 -0.39
N PHE A 156 -15.10 3.15 -1.30
CA PHE A 156 -16.16 2.16 -1.49
C PHE A 156 -15.54 0.76 -1.44
N VAL A 157 -16.36 -0.23 -1.08
CA VAL A 157 -15.93 -1.63 -1.07
C VAL A 157 -15.57 -2.04 -2.51
N ILE A 158 -14.29 -2.34 -2.72
CA ILE A 158 -13.76 -2.71 -4.03
C ILE A 158 -14.35 -4.06 -4.47
N LYS A 159 -14.65 -4.18 -5.76
CA LYS A 159 -15.24 -5.38 -6.37
C LYS A 159 -14.29 -6.09 -7.35
N GLU A 160 -13.20 -5.44 -7.72
CA GLU A 160 -12.23 -5.95 -8.69
C GLU A 160 -10.92 -6.28 -7.98
N PHE A 161 -10.52 -7.54 -8.10
CA PHE A 161 -9.32 -8.09 -7.48
C PHE A 161 -8.42 -8.72 -8.54
N TYR A 162 -7.11 -8.74 -8.28
CA TYR A 162 -6.20 -9.57 -9.05
C TYR A 162 -6.49 -11.05 -8.79
N GLU A 163 -6.48 -11.85 -9.85
CA GLU A 163 -6.66 -13.30 -9.80
C GLU A 163 -5.39 -14.03 -10.26
N ASP A 164 -5.28 -15.34 -10.01
CA ASP A 164 -4.12 -16.13 -10.42
C ASP A 164 -3.87 -16.07 -11.95
N SER A 165 -4.89 -15.79 -12.76
CA SER A 165 -4.75 -15.58 -14.21
C SER A 165 -4.09 -14.26 -14.60
N ASP A 166 -3.99 -13.30 -13.68
CA ASP A 166 -3.37 -12.00 -13.89
C ASP A 166 -1.86 -11.99 -13.55
N VAL A 167 -1.31 -13.13 -13.11
CA VAL A 167 0.12 -13.27 -12.78
C VAL A 167 0.96 -13.27 -14.05
N ASP A 168 1.99 -12.43 -14.09
CA ASP A 168 2.95 -12.31 -15.21
C ASP A 168 4.08 -13.36 -15.17
#